data_AF-A0A4R8Q848-F1
#
_entry.id   AF-A0A4R8Q848-F1
#
_cell.length_a   1.000
_cell.length_b   1.000
_cell.length_c   1.000
_cell.angle_alpha   90.00
_cell.angle_beta   90.00
_cell.angle_gamma   90.00
#
_symmetry.space_group_name_H-M   'P 1'
#
loop_
_entity.id
_entity.type
_entity.pdbx_description
1 polymer ?
#
loop_
_entity_poly.entity_id
_entity_poly.type
_entity_poly.pdbx_seq_one_letter_code
_entity_poly.pdbx_strand_id
1 'polypeptide(L)'
;MKVAISLLIPYIWLALAAPSPSEPLESRDLSRVYRLGSGSFWPCSSSQIRTINGAIQRAKSLASAAIDNLDENGVESSSYLRWFAERNAYEEKRWNIRNHHYQSVISELREPMDQGIRYFEDVGPDPKALVFACPSSSDRLSPCIRGEAASLVNAEKLSARVNALFACPRFFSMATHSKMLSDWRRGRYSPSKGLVLLHEMQHAKAVVTPAEYSGDINDSYTAQECEGLSDLEKVKNAQNYAFFALDSAV
;
A
#
# COMPACT_ATOMS: atom_id res chain seq x y z
N MET A 1 27.23 62.45 39.61
CA MET A 1 26.12 62.24 38.66
C MET A 1 26.59 61.18 37.66
N LYS A 2 26.17 59.91 37.81
CA LYS A 2 25.10 59.25 37.03
C LYS A 2 25.29 59.54 35.53
N VAL A 3 25.56 58.58 34.64
CA VAL A 3 24.73 57.40 34.34
C VAL A 3 25.61 56.25 33.80
N ALA A 4 25.46 55.06 34.36
CA ALA A 4 25.86 53.80 33.75
C ALA A 4 24.67 53.26 32.95
N ILE A 5 24.84 52.99 31.65
CA ILE A 5 23.83 52.33 30.82
C ILE A 5 24.12 50.83 30.91
N SER A 6 23.33 50.14 31.74
CA SER A 6 23.31 48.68 31.80
C SER A 6 22.38 48.18 30.70
N LEU A 7 22.95 47.53 29.67
CA LEU A 7 22.19 46.80 28.66
C LEU A 7 21.84 45.43 29.22
N LEU A 8 20.61 45.29 29.72
CA LEU A 8 19.99 44.01 30.04
C LEU A 8 19.61 43.31 28.73
N ILE A 9 20.34 42.24 28.39
CA ILE A 9 19.94 41.27 27.37
C ILE A 9 18.91 40.33 28.01
N PRO A 10 17.66 40.27 27.55
CA PRO A 10 16.75 39.24 28.01
C PRO A 10 17.17 37.90 27.41
N TYR A 11 17.49 36.94 28.29
CA TYR A 11 17.62 35.53 27.96
C TYR A 11 16.29 35.04 27.38
N ILE A 12 16.21 34.90 26.06
CA ILE A 12 15.15 34.15 25.40
C ILE A 12 15.46 32.68 25.63
N TRP A 13 14.76 32.07 26.58
CA TRP A 13 14.65 30.63 26.67
C TRP A 13 13.91 30.14 25.42
N LEU A 14 14.66 29.67 24.43
CA LEU A 14 14.13 28.79 23.40
C LEU A 14 13.80 27.46 24.08
N ALA A 15 12.58 27.36 24.59
CA ALA A 15 11.97 26.08 24.85
C ALA A 15 11.89 25.36 23.49
N LEU A 16 12.75 24.37 23.28
CA LEU A 16 12.56 23.36 22.25
C LEU A 16 11.19 22.72 22.54
N ALA A 17 10.17 23.15 21.80
CA ALA A 17 8.90 22.47 21.78
C ALA A 17 9.21 21.02 21.38
N ALA A 18 8.96 20.09 22.31
CA ALA A 18 8.88 18.69 21.95
C ALA A 18 7.90 18.57 20.78
N PRO A 19 8.19 17.72 19.77
CA PRO A 19 7.25 17.51 18.68
C PRO A 19 5.89 17.12 19.28
N SER A 20 4.86 17.87 18.86
CA SER A 20 3.46 17.63 19.21
C SER A 20 3.13 16.15 19.05
N PRO A 21 2.30 15.56 19.93
CA PRO A 21 1.68 14.29 19.64
C PRO A 21 1.03 14.40 18.26
N SER A 22 1.34 13.43 17.40
CA SER A 22 0.74 13.20 16.09
C SER A 22 -0.75 13.49 16.12
N GLU A 23 -1.27 14.17 15.10
CA GLU A 23 -2.70 14.30 14.87
C GLU A 23 -3.39 12.93 15.05
N PRO A 24 -4.61 12.89 15.60
CA PRO A 24 -5.37 11.66 15.69
C PRO A 24 -5.43 11.04 14.29
N LEU A 25 -4.97 9.79 14.16
CA LEU A 25 -5.17 8.97 12.97
C LEU A 25 -6.64 9.12 12.56
N GLU A 26 -6.93 9.88 11.51
CA GLU A 26 -8.21 9.79 10.82
C GLU A 26 -8.38 8.30 10.50
N SER A 27 -9.31 7.65 11.21
CA SER A 27 -9.18 6.23 11.52
C SER A 27 -9.03 5.40 10.24
N ARG A 28 -7.86 4.77 10.06
CA ARG A 28 -7.69 3.60 9.20
C ARG A 28 -8.68 2.57 9.70
N ASP A 29 -9.73 2.35 8.94
CA ASP A 29 -10.72 1.35 9.30
C ASP A 29 -11.39 0.87 8.02
N LEU A 30 -10.77 -0.08 7.33
CA LEU A 30 -11.50 -0.88 6.34
C LEU A 30 -12.38 -1.91 7.06
N SER A 31 -13.33 -1.47 7.88
CA SER A 31 -14.18 -2.36 8.69
C SER A 31 -15.14 -3.19 7.83
N ARG A 32 -15.52 -2.68 6.65
CA ARG A 32 -16.53 -3.31 5.79
C ARG A 32 -15.93 -3.67 4.43
N VAL A 33 -15.63 -4.94 4.25
CA VAL A 33 -15.09 -5.47 2.99
C VAL A 33 -16.11 -6.33 2.29
N TYR A 34 -16.54 -5.90 1.10
CA TYR A 34 -17.56 -6.55 0.30
C TYR A 34 -16.96 -7.17 -0.96
N ARG A 35 -17.77 -7.98 -1.64
CA ARG A 35 -17.51 -8.43 -3.00
C ARG A 35 -18.75 -8.22 -3.87
N LEU A 36 -18.53 -7.98 -5.15
CA LEU A 36 -19.61 -8.07 -6.13
C LEU A 36 -20.00 -9.54 -6.36
N GLY A 37 -21.27 -9.84 -6.12
CA GLY A 37 -21.87 -11.17 -6.19
C GLY A 37 -22.60 -11.44 -7.51
N SER A 38 -23.30 -12.58 -7.57
CA SER A 38 -24.10 -12.98 -8.73
C SER A 38 -25.11 -11.90 -9.13
N GLY A 39 -25.26 -11.64 -10.43
CA GLY A 39 -26.16 -10.60 -10.95
C GLY A 39 -25.60 -9.18 -10.93
N SER A 40 -24.36 -8.99 -10.46
CA SER A 40 -23.56 -7.77 -10.65
C SER A 40 -22.91 -7.73 -12.03
N PHE A 41 -22.38 -6.57 -12.42
CA PHE A 41 -21.66 -6.40 -13.69
C PHE A 41 -20.27 -7.06 -13.68
N TRP A 42 -19.60 -7.09 -12.52
CA TRP A 42 -18.26 -7.67 -12.33
C TRP A 42 -18.20 -8.67 -11.18
N PRO A 43 -18.96 -9.77 -11.26
CA PRO A 43 -19.10 -10.72 -10.16
C PRO A 43 -17.80 -11.47 -9.92
N CYS A 44 -17.42 -11.60 -8.65
CA CYS A 44 -16.35 -12.53 -8.25
C CYS A 44 -16.94 -13.91 -7.96
N SER A 45 -16.52 -14.92 -8.73
CA SER A 45 -16.87 -16.32 -8.48
C SER A 45 -16.27 -16.81 -7.16
N SER A 46 -16.84 -17.87 -6.57
CA SER A 46 -16.30 -18.47 -5.34
C SER A 46 -14.83 -18.92 -5.49
N SER A 47 -14.41 -19.35 -6.67
CA SER A 47 -13.02 -19.71 -6.95
C SER A 47 -12.09 -18.50 -6.94
N GLN A 48 -12.53 -17.39 -7.54
CA GLN A 48 -11.79 -16.12 -7.53
C GLN A 48 -11.68 -15.57 -6.11
N ILE A 49 -12.75 -15.62 -5.31
CA ILE A 49 -12.72 -15.20 -3.91
C ILE A 49 -11.74 -16.04 -3.08
N ARG A 50 -11.75 -17.36 -3.19
CA ARG A 50 -10.74 -18.20 -2.52
C ARG A 50 -9.32 -17.83 -2.91
N THR A 51 -9.11 -17.48 -4.19
CA THR A 51 -7.80 -17.04 -4.68
C THR A 51 -7.41 -15.67 -4.09
N ILE A 52 -8.35 -14.73 -4.01
CA ILE A 52 -8.17 -13.42 -3.38
C ILE A 52 -7.84 -13.58 -1.89
N ASN A 53 -8.59 -14.40 -1.14
CA ASN A 53 -8.34 -14.64 0.28
C ASN A 53 -6.93 -15.23 0.48
N GLY A 54 -6.55 -16.21 -0.33
CA GLY A 54 -5.18 -16.74 -0.32
C GLY A 54 -4.12 -15.66 -0.62
N ALA A 55 -4.38 -14.76 -1.57
CA ALA A 55 -3.49 -13.66 -1.89
C ALA A 55 -3.38 -12.62 -0.76
N ILE A 56 -4.49 -12.32 -0.06
CA ILE A 56 -4.51 -11.44 1.12
C ILE A 56 -3.55 -11.96 2.18
N GLN A 57 -3.64 -13.26 2.51
CA GLN A 57 -2.74 -13.87 3.49
C GLN A 57 -1.27 -13.74 3.07
N ARG A 58 -0.97 -13.91 1.76
CA ARG A 58 0.40 -13.75 1.23
C ARG A 58 0.87 -12.29 1.22
N ALA A 59 -0.01 -11.33 0.97
CA ALA A 59 0.30 -9.90 1.08
C ALA A 59 0.68 -9.54 2.53
N LYS A 60 -0.08 -10.05 3.50
CA LYS A 60 0.24 -9.87 4.93
C LYS A 60 1.56 -10.52 5.34
N SER A 61 1.87 -11.71 4.82
CA SER A 61 3.17 -12.35 5.07
C SER A 61 4.34 -11.51 4.52
N LEU A 62 4.21 -10.95 3.31
CA LEU A 62 5.23 -10.05 2.74
C LEU A 62 5.38 -8.77 3.57
N ALA A 63 4.26 -8.15 3.96
CA ALA A 63 4.28 -6.98 4.82
C ALA A 63 4.92 -7.28 6.20
N SER A 64 4.71 -8.48 6.74
CA SER A 64 5.34 -8.89 8.00
C SER A 64 6.86 -9.03 7.84
N ALA A 65 7.33 -9.68 6.77
CA ALA A 65 8.77 -9.78 6.49
C ALA A 65 9.42 -8.40 6.31
N ALA A 66 8.71 -7.45 5.69
CA ALA A 66 9.16 -6.06 5.59
C ALA A 66 9.30 -5.39 6.96
N ILE A 67 8.33 -5.59 7.87
CA ILE A 67 8.40 -5.08 9.24
C ILE A 67 9.60 -5.70 9.98
N ASP A 68 9.77 -7.02 9.89
CA ASP A 68 10.89 -7.72 10.54
C ASP A 68 12.24 -7.15 10.05
N ASN A 69 12.39 -6.92 8.74
CA ASN A 69 13.59 -6.29 8.18
C ASN A 69 13.82 -4.87 8.72
N LEU A 70 12.77 -4.04 8.78
CA LEU A 70 12.84 -2.68 9.31
C LEU A 70 13.20 -2.67 10.80
N ASP A 71 12.67 -3.61 11.58
CA ASP A 71 12.89 -3.69 13.02
C ASP A 71 14.29 -4.24 13.36
N GLU A 72 14.79 -5.20 12.58
CA GLU A 72 16.10 -5.82 12.82
C GLU A 72 17.28 -5.05 12.21
N ASN A 73 17.12 -4.57 10.97
CA ASN A 73 18.23 -4.00 10.19
C ASN A 73 18.11 -2.48 10.00
N GLY A 74 16.95 -1.90 10.28
CA GLY A 74 16.74 -0.46 10.18
C GLY A 74 16.87 0.08 8.76
N VAL A 75 17.29 1.34 8.68
CA VAL A 75 17.41 2.09 7.41
C VAL A 75 18.72 1.85 6.66
N GLU A 76 19.68 1.18 7.29
CA GLU A 76 21.00 0.87 6.74
C GLU A 76 21.01 -0.44 5.95
N SER A 77 19.88 -1.18 5.94
CA SER A 77 19.80 -2.46 5.23
C SER A 77 19.97 -2.24 3.72
N SER A 78 20.65 -3.17 3.05
CA SER A 78 20.86 -3.09 1.60
C SER A 78 19.54 -3.02 0.84
N SER A 79 18.51 -3.74 1.31
CA SER A 79 17.15 -3.68 0.79
C SER A 79 16.52 -2.30 0.99
N TYR A 80 16.70 -1.67 2.16
CA TYR A 80 16.17 -0.32 2.41
C TYR A 80 16.81 0.69 1.46
N LEU A 81 18.15 0.71 1.38
CA LEU A 81 18.87 1.64 0.51
C LEU A 81 18.54 1.41 -0.96
N ARG A 82 18.34 0.16 -1.39
CA ARG A 82 17.94 -0.17 -2.77
C ARG A 82 16.57 0.41 -3.12
N TRP A 83 15.57 0.17 -2.27
CA TRP A 83 14.18 0.48 -2.60
C TRP A 83 13.68 1.83 -2.10
N PHE A 84 14.33 2.43 -1.11
CA PHE A 84 13.95 3.71 -0.53
C PHE A 84 15.06 4.76 -0.55
N ALA A 85 16.31 4.40 -0.86
CA ALA A 85 17.47 5.29 -0.95
C ALA A 85 17.91 5.97 0.36
N GLU A 86 19.16 6.43 0.35
CA GLU A 86 19.87 6.97 1.51
C GLU A 86 19.26 8.27 2.03
N ARG A 87 18.75 9.16 1.17
CA ARG A 87 18.12 10.41 1.63
C ARG A 87 16.86 10.17 2.46
N ASN A 88 16.26 8.99 2.37
CA ASN A 88 15.12 8.57 3.18
C ASN A 88 15.53 7.68 4.35
N ALA A 89 16.82 7.45 4.57
CA ALA A 89 17.35 6.60 5.63
C ALA A 89 17.41 7.35 6.97
N TYR A 90 16.23 7.64 7.53
CA TYR A 90 16.12 8.24 8.87
C TYR A 90 14.96 7.62 9.65
N GLU A 91 15.07 7.69 10.98
CA GLU A 91 14.20 7.01 11.95
C GLU A 91 12.70 7.29 11.71
N GLU A 92 12.33 8.56 11.55
CA GLU A 92 10.94 8.94 11.32
C GLU A 92 10.38 8.34 10.03
N LYS A 93 11.15 8.33 8.94
CA LYS A 93 10.70 7.71 7.69
C LYS A 93 10.57 6.20 7.83
N ARG A 94 11.52 5.55 8.53
CA ARG A 94 11.40 4.13 8.87
C ARG A 94 10.10 3.85 9.62
N TRP A 95 9.81 4.65 10.64
CA TRP A 95 8.60 4.54 11.43
C TRP A 95 7.34 4.73 10.58
N ASN A 96 7.31 5.70 9.67
CA ASN A 96 6.20 5.90 8.73
C ASN A 96 6.04 4.68 7.80
N ILE A 97 7.12 4.21 7.16
CA ILE A 97 7.07 3.04 6.27
C ILE A 97 6.55 1.81 7.02
N ARG A 98 7.09 1.55 8.22
CA ARG A 98 6.66 0.42 9.06
C ARG A 98 5.18 0.51 9.42
N ASN A 99 4.76 1.64 10.00
CA ASN A 99 3.46 1.74 10.68
C ASN A 99 2.34 2.20 9.76
N HIS A 100 2.65 3.00 8.73
CA HIS A 100 1.65 3.57 7.83
C HIS A 100 1.50 2.75 6.56
N HIS A 101 2.52 2.01 6.13
CA HIS A 101 2.42 1.12 4.98
C HIS A 101 2.21 -0.34 5.39
N TYR A 102 3.24 -1.00 5.94
CA TYR A 102 3.18 -2.45 6.14
C TYR A 102 2.24 -2.89 7.26
N GLN A 103 2.30 -2.23 8.42
CA GLN A 103 1.43 -2.56 9.55
C GLN A 103 -0.04 -2.31 9.20
N SER A 104 -0.33 -1.22 8.46
CA SER A 104 -1.68 -0.92 7.98
C SER A 104 -2.19 -1.97 7.01
N VAL A 105 -1.35 -2.49 6.11
CA VAL A 105 -1.76 -3.62 5.23
C VAL A 105 -2.17 -4.83 6.08
N ILE A 106 -1.43 -5.13 7.15
CA ILE A 106 -1.74 -6.25 8.04
C ILE A 106 -3.08 -6.03 8.77
N SER A 107 -3.35 -4.83 9.29
CA SER A 107 -4.56 -4.53 10.08
C SER A 107 -5.81 -4.30 9.23
N GLU A 108 -5.66 -3.64 8.08
CA GLU A 108 -6.79 -3.15 7.27
C GLU A 108 -7.20 -4.07 6.12
N LEU A 109 -6.24 -4.78 5.49
CA LEU A 109 -6.61 -5.67 4.38
C LEU A 109 -7.35 -6.90 4.93
N ARG A 110 -8.65 -7.00 4.68
CA ARG A 110 -9.50 -8.10 5.16
C ARG A 110 -10.12 -8.87 4.00
N GLU A 111 -10.48 -10.11 4.29
CA GLU A 111 -11.22 -10.94 3.35
C GLU A 111 -12.64 -10.35 3.13
N PRO A 112 -13.17 -10.38 1.90
CA PRO A 112 -14.53 -9.93 1.65
C PRO A 112 -15.55 -10.84 2.33
N MET A 113 -16.66 -10.26 2.76
CA MET A 113 -17.80 -10.99 3.32
C MET A 113 -18.33 -12.05 2.34
N ASP A 114 -18.82 -13.16 2.91
CA ASP A 114 -19.38 -14.28 2.13
C ASP A 114 -20.56 -13.84 1.28
N GLN A 115 -21.44 -13.01 1.85
CA GLN A 115 -22.56 -12.42 1.13
C GLN A 115 -22.05 -11.32 0.18
N GLY A 116 -22.26 -11.53 -1.12
CA GLY A 116 -21.96 -10.52 -2.13
C GLY A 116 -23.07 -9.48 -2.23
N ILE A 117 -22.68 -8.26 -2.60
CA ILE A 117 -23.59 -7.17 -2.99
C ILE A 117 -23.75 -7.15 -4.51
N ARG A 118 -24.76 -6.47 -5.04
CA ARG A 118 -25.03 -6.45 -6.48
C ARG A 118 -24.40 -5.23 -7.17
N TYR A 119 -24.42 -4.08 -6.50
CA TYR A 119 -23.90 -2.81 -6.99
C TYR A 119 -22.99 -2.18 -5.93
N PHE A 120 -22.07 -1.31 -6.34
CA PHE A 120 -21.25 -0.56 -5.39
C PHE A 120 -22.13 0.33 -4.49
N GLU A 121 -23.22 0.85 -5.07
CA GLU A 121 -24.22 1.69 -4.42
C GLU A 121 -24.98 0.99 -3.28
N ASP A 122 -25.03 -0.34 -3.27
CA ASP A 122 -25.70 -1.11 -2.21
C ASP A 122 -25.02 -0.93 -0.83
N VAL A 123 -23.75 -0.50 -0.82
CA VAL A 123 -23.00 -0.19 0.41
C VAL A 123 -23.43 1.16 1.01
N GLY A 124 -23.93 2.06 0.18
CA GLY A 124 -24.03 3.49 0.46
C GLY A 124 -22.66 4.20 0.44
N PRO A 125 -22.65 5.54 0.52
CA PRO A 125 -21.41 6.32 0.54
C PRO A 125 -20.61 6.01 1.81
N ASP A 126 -19.52 5.28 1.65
CA ASP A 126 -18.63 4.93 2.75
C ASP A 126 -17.17 4.84 2.29
N PRO A 127 -16.35 5.88 2.56
CA PRO A 127 -14.94 5.88 2.19
C PRO A 127 -14.09 4.88 2.98
N LYS A 128 -14.67 4.20 3.97
CA LYS A 128 -14.08 3.12 4.75
C LYS A 128 -14.47 1.73 4.24
N ALA A 129 -15.35 1.64 3.26
CA ALA A 129 -15.66 0.36 2.63
C ALA A 129 -14.65 0.03 1.52
N LEU A 130 -14.36 -1.27 1.37
CA LEU A 130 -13.62 -1.81 0.23
C LEU A 130 -14.51 -2.84 -0.48
N VAL A 131 -14.66 -2.71 -1.80
CA VAL A 131 -15.43 -3.65 -2.61
C VAL A 131 -14.53 -4.34 -3.62
N PHE A 132 -14.46 -5.67 -3.56
CA PHE A 132 -13.78 -6.48 -4.56
C PHE A 132 -14.68 -6.70 -5.78
N ALA A 133 -14.13 -6.44 -6.97
CA ALA A 133 -14.77 -6.68 -8.26
C ALA A 133 -13.86 -7.52 -9.17
N CYS A 134 -14.45 -8.38 -9.98
CA CYS A 134 -13.72 -9.29 -10.86
C CYS A 134 -14.20 -9.15 -12.31
N PRO A 135 -13.77 -8.08 -13.01
CA PRO A 135 -14.16 -7.86 -14.40
C PRO A 135 -13.61 -8.95 -15.33
N SER A 136 -14.33 -9.21 -16.42
CA SER A 136 -13.91 -10.14 -17.47
C SER A 136 -12.92 -9.50 -18.44
N SER A 137 -12.11 -10.31 -19.12
CA SER A 137 -11.15 -9.83 -20.13
C SER A 137 -11.81 -9.23 -21.38
N SER A 138 -13.09 -9.53 -21.61
CA SER A 138 -13.85 -9.03 -22.75
C SER A 138 -14.52 -7.68 -22.51
N ASP A 139 -14.48 -7.17 -21.28
CA ASP A 139 -15.17 -5.92 -20.95
C ASP A 139 -14.31 -4.68 -21.22
N ARG A 140 -14.80 -3.83 -22.12
CA ARG A 140 -14.15 -2.58 -22.51
C ARG A 140 -14.32 -1.44 -21.50
N LEU A 141 -15.28 -1.56 -20.59
CA LEU A 141 -15.50 -0.60 -19.50
C LEU A 141 -14.65 -0.92 -18.27
N SER A 142 -13.92 -2.03 -18.30
CA SER A 142 -13.10 -2.49 -17.18
C SER A 142 -11.87 -1.59 -16.97
N PRO A 143 -11.50 -1.32 -15.71
CA PRO A 143 -10.20 -0.72 -15.39
C PRO A 143 -8.99 -1.64 -15.68
N CYS A 144 -9.23 -2.85 -16.19
CA CYS A 144 -8.21 -3.84 -16.56
C CYS A 144 -7.83 -3.81 -18.05
N ILE A 145 -8.22 -2.76 -18.79
CA ILE A 145 -8.12 -2.72 -20.25
C ILE A 145 -6.68 -2.69 -20.79
N ARG A 146 -5.69 -2.26 -19.99
CA ARG A 146 -4.28 -2.24 -20.41
C ARG A 146 -3.51 -3.49 -19.98
N GLY A 147 -4.21 -4.51 -19.49
CA GLY A 147 -3.61 -5.77 -19.07
C GLY A 147 -3.00 -5.72 -17.66
N GLU A 148 -3.51 -4.80 -16.83
CA GLU A 148 -3.21 -4.70 -15.41
C GLU A 148 -3.52 -6.01 -14.69
N ALA A 149 -2.75 -6.30 -13.63
CA ALA A 149 -3.03 -7.44 -12.78
C ALA A 149 -4.12 -7.13 -11.77
N ALA A 150 -4.10 -5.93 -11.19
CA ALA A 150 -5.19 -5.41 -10.39
C ALA A 150 -5.23 -3.89 -10.57
N SER A 151 -6.26 -3.26 -10.02
CA SER A 151 -6.32 -1.81 -9.94
C SER A 151 -7.13 -1.40 -8.71
N LEU A 152 -6.65 -0.42 -7.98
CA LEU A 152 -7.38 0.22 -6.89
C LEU A 152 -7.94 1.58 -7.31
N VAL A 153 -9.23 1.78 -7.04
CA VAL A 153 -9.89 3.09 -7.15
C VAL A 153 -10.32 3.55 -5.75
N ASN A 154 -9.75 4.66 -5.31
CA ASN A 154 -10.11 5.28 -4.03
C ASN A 154 -11.54 5.87 -4.07
N ALA A 155 -12.17 5.93 -2.90
CA ALA A 155 -13.58 6.31 -2.74
C ALA A 155 -13.97 7.64 -3.39
N GLU A 156 -13.11 8.65 -3.36
CA GLU A 156 -13.40 9.96 -3.95
C GLU A 156 -13.53 9.95 -5.47
N LYS A 157 -13.08 8.87 -6.14
CA LYS A 157 -13.13 8.72 -7.60
C LYS A 157 -14.34 7.92 -8.09
N LEU A 158 -15.12 7.31 -7.20
CA LEU A 158 -16.31 6.54 -7.56
C LEU A 158 -17.59 7.28 -7.13
N SER A 159 -18.63 7.22 -7.97
CA SER A 159 -19.95 7.79 -7.66
C SER A 159 -20.53 7.23 -6.36
N ALA A 160 -20.34 5.93 -6.12
CA ALA A 160 -20.79 5.24 -4.91
C ALA A 160 -20.02 5.65 -3.64
N ARG A 161 -18.91 6.41 -3.76
CA ARG A 161 -18.06 6.84 -2.63
C ARG A 161 -17.56 5.70 -1.75
N VAL A 162 -17.14 4.60 -2.37
CA VAL A 162 -16.49 3.44 -1.73
C VAL A 162 -15.17 3.14 -2.41
N ASN A 163 -14.21 2.52 -1.72
CA ASN A 163 -13.00 2.04 -2.40
C ASN A 163 -13.33 0.76 -3.18
N ALA A 164 -12.73 0.61 -4.36
CA ALA A 164 -12.88 -0.60 -5.17
C ALA A 164 -11.52 -1.18 -5.52
N LEU A 165 -11.39 -2.51 -5.37
CA LEU A 165 -10.27 -3.27 -5.89
C LEU A 165 -10.76 -4.17 -7.01
N PHE A 166 -10.20 -3.96 -8.20
CA PHE A 166 -10.46 -4.74 -9.39
C PHE A 166 -9.40 -5.83 -9.52
N ALA A 167 -9.76 -7.07 -9.24
CA ALA A 167 -8.90 -8.22 -9.50
C ALA A 167 -9.05 -8.63 -10.96
N CYS A 168 -8.10 -8.22 -11.80
CA CYS A 168 -8.16 -8.40 -13.25
C CYS A 168 -7.88 -9.86 -13.65
N PRO A 169 -8.24 -10.29 -14.88
CA PRO A 169 -7.97 -11.65 -15.35
C PRO A 169 -6.51 -12.10 -15.18
N ARG A 170 -5.55 -11.18 -15.43
CA ARG A 170 -4.11 -11.44 -15.25
C ARG A 170 -3.74 -11.75 -13.80
N PHE A 171 -4.45 -11.20 -12.80
CA PHE A 171 -4.27 -11.55 -11.39
C PHE A 171 -4.31 -13.07 -11.20
N PHE A 172 -5.33 -13.71 -11.76
CA PHE A 172 -5.61 -15.12 -11.50
C PHE A 172 -4.60 -16.05 -12.17
N SER A 173 -3.93 -15.63 -13.25
CA SER A 173 -2.88 -16.38 -13.93
C SER A 173 -1.46 -16.15 -13.40
N MET A 174 -1.28 -15.29 -12.39
CA MET A 174 0.05 -14.99 -11.82
C MET A 174 0.71 -16.19 -11.13
N ALA A 175 2.03 -16.09 -10.95
CA ALA A 175 2.84 -17.09 -10.28
C ALA A 175 2.36 -17.38 -8.84
N THR A 176 2.70 -18.57 -8.36
CA THR A 176 2.53 -18.89 -6.94
C THR A 176 3.51 -18.06 -6.11
N HIS A 177 3.17 -17.82 -4.84
CA HIS A 177 4.05 -17.11 -3.91
C HIS A 177 5.43 -17.80 -3.77
N SER A 178 5.46 -19.13 -3.64
CA SER A 178 6.71 -19.89 -3.58
C SER A 178 7.55 -19.77 -4.86
N LYS A 179 6.91 -19.76 -6.04
CA LYS A 179 7.60 -19.55 -7.31
C LYS A 179 8.21 -18.16 -7.39
N MET A 180 7.48 -17.12 -6.99
CA MET A 180 7.97 -15.74 -6.95
C MET A 180 9.24 -15.62 -6.10
N LEU A 181 9.22 -16.11 -4.84
CA LEU A 181 10.40 -16.07 -3.96
C LEU A 181 11.58 -16.85 -4.56
N SER A 182 11.31 -18.02 -5.13
CA SER A 182 12.30 -18.89 -5.77
C SER A 182 12.94 -18.22 -7.00
N ASP A 183 12.13 -17.58 -7.84
CA ASP A 183 12.60 -16.86 -9.02
C ASP A 183 13.38 -15.61 -8.63
N TRP A 184 12.92 -14.89 -7.61
CA TRP A 184 13.57 -13.68 -7.11
C TRP A 184 14.99 -13.95 -6.61
N ARG A 185 15.18 -15.02 -5.84
CA ARG A 185 16.53 -15.50 -5.42
C ARG A 185 17.46 -15.82 -6.60
N ARG A 186 16.92 -16.07 -7.80
CA ARG A 186 17.68 -16.33 -9.03
C ARG A 186 17.77 -15.12 -9.95
N GLY A 187 17.43 -13.92 -9.45
CA GLY A 187 17.45 -12.69 -10.25
C GLY A 187 16.33 -12.62 -11.31
N ARG A 188 15.24 -13.36 -11.14
CA ARG A 188 14.08 -13.33 -12.05
C ARG A 188 12.85 -12.75 -11.34
N TYR A 189 12.13 -11.88 -12.02
CA TYR A 189 10.89 -11.31 -11.49
C TYR A 189 9.67 -12.07 -12.03
N SER A 190 8.93 -12.72 -11.13
CA SER A 190 7.67 -13.40 -11.45
C SER A 190 6.62 -13.07 -10.36
N PRO A 191 5.92 -11.94 -10.46
CA PRO A 191 5.05 -11.46 -9.38
C PRO A 191 3.98 -12.49 -9.02
N SER A 192 3.75 -12.62 -7.71
CA SER A 192 2.63 -13.38 -7.17
C SER A 192 1.42 -12.48 -6.91
N LYS A 193 0.27 -13.12 -6.77
CA LYS A 193 -1.00 -12.46 -6.42
C LYS A 193 -0.91 -11.65 -5.13
N GLY A 194 -0.21 -12.17 -4.11
CA GLY A 194 -0.01 -11.47 -2.85
C GLY A 194 0.88 -10.24 -2.96
N LEU A 195 1.89 -10.28 -3.84
CA LEU A 195 2.74 -9.12 -4.12
C LEU A 195 1.93 -8.01 -4.80
N VAL A 196 1.07 -8.38 -5.77
CA VAL A 196 0.18 -7.42 -6.42
C VAL A 196 -0.80 -6.79 -5.43
N LEU A 197 -1.42 -7.58 -4.54
CA LEU A 197 -2.29 -6.97 -3.52
C LEU A 197 -1.51 -6.05 -2.58
N LEU A 198 -0.28 -6.41 -2.20
CA LEU A 198 0.55 -5.52 -1.38
C LEU A 198 0.84 -4.19 -2.08
N HIS A 199 1.13 -4.24 -3.39
CA HIS A 199 1.28 -3.05 -4.24
C HIS A 199 -0.01 -2.21 -4.24
N GLU A 200 -1.16 -2.81 -4.57
CA GLU A 200 -2.43 -2.07 -4.67
C GLU A 200 -2.81 -1.38 -3.36
N MET A 201 -2.51 -2.00 -2.21
CA MET A 201 -2.80 -1.39 -0.91
C MET A 201 -1.98 -0.11 -0.65
N GLN A 202 -0.85 0.09 -1.32
CA GLN A 202 -0.09 1.35 -1.20
C GLN A 202 -0.83 2.52 -1.86
N HIS A 203 -1.72 2.26 -2.82
CA HIS A 203 -2.58 3.29 -3.40
C HIS A 203 -3.79 3.61 -2.53
N ALA A 204 -4.12 2.75 -1.56
CA ALA A 204 -5.34 2.85 -0.78
C ALA A 204 -5.18 3.86 0.35
N LYS A 205 -5.74 5.06 0.18
CA LYS A 205 -5.77 6.09 1.22
C LYS A 205 -6.43 5.60 2.51
N ALA A 206 -7.44 4.73 2.38
CA ALA A 206 -8.09 4.11 3.53
C ALA A 206 -7.19 3.10 4.28
N VAL A 207 -6.11 2.62 3.66
CA VAL A 207 -5.11 1.73 4.28
C VAL A 207 -3.91 2.53 4.74
N VAL A 208 -3.22 3.22 3.83
CA VAL A 208 -1.93 3.86 4.14
C VAL A 208 -2.02 5.33 4.54
N THR A 209 -3.23 5.89 4.62
CA THR A 209 -3.57 7.31 4.83
C THR A 209 -3.45 8.22 3.61
N PRO A 210 -4.23 9.32 3.55
CA PRO A 210 -4.11 10.31 2.49
C PRO A 210 -2.75 11.02 2.40
N ALA A 211 -1.97 11.06 3.48
CA ALA A 211 -0.66 11.72 3.50
C ALA A 211 0.47 10.83 2.95
N GLU A 212 0.33 9.51 3.07
CA GLU A 212 1.40 8.55 2.73
C GLU A 212 1.07 7.66 1.53
N TYR A 213 -0.12 7.79 0.92
CA TYR A 213 -0.46 6.97 -0.24
C TYR A 213 0.53 7.16 -1.41
N SER A 214 0.80 6.05 -2.08
CA SER A 214 1.73 5.98 -3.20
C SER A 214 0.99 6.04 -4.55
N GLY A 215 1.73 6.41 -5.59
CA GLY A 215 1.32 6.27 -6.98
C GLY A 215 2.21 5.28 -7.74
N ASP A 216 1.96 5.15 -9.04
CA ASP A 216 2.83 4.44 -9.98
C ASP A 216 3.74 5.45 -10.66
N ILE A 217 4.90 5.70 -10.06
CA ILE A 217 5.78 6.77 -10.51
C ILE A 217 6.44 6.37 -11.83
N ASN A 218 6.22 7.17 -12.88
CA ASN A 218 6.74 6.96 -14.22
C ASN A 218 6.42 5.57 -14.80
N ASP A 219 5.30 4.95 -14.38
CA ASP A 219 4.93 3.57 -14.74
C ASP A 219 6.08 2.55 -14.46
N SER A 220 6.81 2.75 -13.36
CA SER A 220 7.96 1.92 -12.98
C SER A 220 7.51 0.64 -12.28
N TYR A 221 7.55 -0.50 -12.98
CA TYR A 221 7.08 -1.80 -12.47
C TYR A 221 8.17 -2.89 -12.42
N THR A 222 9.30 -2.69 -13.10
CA THR A 222 10.45 -3.59 -13.05
C THR A 222 11.45 -3.14 -11.98
N ALA A 223 12.27 -4.09 -11.52
CA ALA A 223 13.33 -3.78 -10.53
C ALA A 223 14.25 -2.66 -11.01
N GLN A 224 14.66 -2.69 -12.29
CA GLN A 224 15.54 -1.69 -12.87
C GLN A 224 14.91 -0.29 -12.93
N GLU A 225 13.63 -0.19 -13.32
CA GLU A 225 12.91 1.09 -13.35
C GLU A 225 12.76 1.66 -11.93
N CYS A 226 12.34 0.82 -10.97
CA CYS A 226 12.16 1.22 -9.57
C CYS A 226 13.47 1.62 -8.88
N GLU A 227 14.59 0.99 -9.23
CA GLU A 227 15.92 1.36 -8.74
C GLU A 227 16.39 2.71 -9.29
N GLY A 228 16.01 3.03 -10.54
CA GLY A 228 16.39 4.25 -11.25
C GLY A 228 15.59 5.51 -10.86
N LEU A 229 14.52 5.37 -10.08
CA LEU A 229 13.78 6.50 -9.51
C LEU A 229 14.66 7.33 -8.58
N SER A 230 14.41 8.65 -8.50
CA SER A 230 15.07 9.49 -7.51
C SER A 230 14.66 9.11 -6.09
N ASP A 231 15.46 9.46 -5.10
CA ASP A 231 15.18 9.17 -3.69
C ASP A 231 13.77 9.61 -3.27
N LEU A 232 13.35 10.82 -3.67
CA LEU A 232 12.03 11.35 -3.31
C LEU A 232 10.88 10.62 -4.02
N GLU A 233 11.14 10.01 -5.16
CA GLU A 233 10.17 9.23 -5.93
C GLU A 233 10.04 7.80 -5.40
N LYS A 234 11.14 7.19 -4.95
CA LYS A 234 11.16 5.81 -4.43
C LYS A 234 10.16 5.58 -3.30
N VAL A 235 10.07 6.50 -2.34
CA VAL A 235 9.11 6.42 -1.22
C VAL A 235 7.67 6.77 -1.61
N LYS A 236 7.44 7.24 -2.84
CA LYS A 236 6.11 7.55 -3.39
C LYS A 236 5.63 6.51 -4.40
N ASN A 237 6.46 5.52 -4.73
CA ASN A 237 6.13 4.49 -5.72
C ASN A 237 5.64 3.20 -5.05
N ALA A 238 4.43 2.77 -5.36
CA ALA A 238 3.81 1.58 -4.76
C ALA A 238 4.65 0.32 -4.99
N GLN A 239 5.25 0.19 -6.17
CA GLN A 239 6.07 -0.95 -6.52
C GLN A 239 7.37 -1.04 -5.69
N ASN A 240 7.94 0.07 -5.23
CA ASN A 240 9.12 0.04 -4.35
C ASN A 240 8.81 -0.60 -3.00
N TYR A 241 7.62 -0.38 -2.43
CA TYR A 241 7.18 -1.08 -1.22
C TYR A 241 6.99 -2.59 -1.47
N ALA A 242 6.42 -2.95 -2.62
CA ALA A 242 6.27 -4.36 -2.98
C ALA A 242 7.65 -5.04 -3.12
N PHE A 243 8.61 -4.39 -3.78
CA PHE A 243 9.97 -4.93 -3.92
C PHE A 243 10.74 -4.98 -2.60
N PHE A 244 10.61 -3.97 -1.73
CA PHE A 244 11.23 -4.03 -0.40
C PHE A 244 10.71 -5.22 0.41
N ALA A 245 9.40 -5.46 0.40
CA ALA A 245 8.81 -6.61 1.07
C ALA A 245 9.21 -7.95 0.44
N LEU A 246 9.40 -7.98 -0.88
CA LEU A 246 9.91 -9.15 -1.59
C LEU A 246 11.37 -9.45 -1.22
N ASP A 247 12.24 -8.44 -1.24
CA ASP A 247 13.65 -8.56 -0.82
C ASP A 247 13.77 -8.96 0.64
N SER A 248 12.89 -8.46 1.51
CA SER A 248 12.87 -8.80 2.94
C SER A 248 12.47 -10.26 3.21
N ALA A 249 11.80 -10.92 2.25
CA ALA A 249 11.27 -12.27 2.41
C ALA A 249 12.18 -13.38 1.84
N VAL A 250 13.36 -13.04 1.30
CA VAL A 250 14.23 -14.00 0.61
C VAL A 250 15.55 -14.32 1.28
#